data_AF-A0A519LHP8-F1
#
_entry.id   AF-A0A519LHP8-F1
#
_cell.length_a   1.000
_cell.length_b   1.000
_cell.length_c   1.000
_cell.angle_alpha   90.00
_cell.angle_beta   90.00
_cell.angle_gamma   90.00
#
_symmetry.space_group_name_H-M   'P 1'
#
loop_
_entity.id
_entity.type
_entity.pdbx_description
1 polymer ?
#
loop_
_entity_poly.entity_id
_entity_poly.type
_entity_poly.pdbx_seq_one_letter_code
_entity_poly.pdbx_strand_id
1 'polypeptide(L)'
;MDDFAASIIADVQLLTNKPVLYVCNVDENSIKNGNEWIAKIEEMAQKEKAEVVVLAAQIEADINELDTFEEREIFLEELGLTEPGVNRLIRKAYDLLKLQTYFTAGVKEVRAWTIGQGWTAPQAAGVIHTDFEKGFIRAEVIKYNDYVSYGTEAKVKEAGKLSVEGKEYIVQDGDIMHFRFNV
;
A
#
# COMPACT_ATOMS: atom_id res chain seq x y z
N MET A 1 -20.19 19.83 -3.82
CA MET A 1 -19.58 20.45 -5.01
C MET A 1 -20.07 19.64 -6.19
N ASP A 2 -20.59 20.29 -7.23
CA ASP A 2 -21.01 19.57 -8.44
C ASP A 2 -19.79 19.08 -9.25
N ASP A 3 -20.02 18.15 -10.17
CA ASP A 3 -18.96 17.48 -10.94
C ASP A 3 -18.18 18.45 -11.84
N PHE A 4 -18.83 19.52 -12.30
CA PHE A 4 -18.20 20.55 -13.15
C PHE A 4 -17.20 21.40 -12.37
N ALA A 5 -17.57 21.84 -11.15
CA ALA A 5 -16.65 22.54 -10.28
C ALA A 5 -15.46 21.63 -9.87
N ALA A 6 -15.72 20.34 -9.65
CA ALA A 6 -14.66 19.38 -9.31
C ALA A 6 -13.63 19.21 -10.44
N SER A 7 -14.07 19.17 -11.71
CA SER A 7 -13.15 19.02 -12.84
C SER A 7 -12.24 20.25 -13.02
N ILE A 8 -12.79 21.46 -12.91
CA ILE A 8 -11.98 22.70 -13.02
C ILE A 8 -10.94 22.76 -11.91
N ILE A 9 -11.32 22.40 -10.69
CA ILE A 9 -10.43 22.39 -9.54
C ILE A 9 -9.29 21.37 -9.70
N ALA A 10 -9.57 20.22 -10.33
CA ALA A 10 -8.55 19.21 -10.62
C ALA A 10 -7.49 19.74 -11.60
N ASP A 11 -7.91 20.48 -12.64
CA ASP A 11 -7.01 20.99 -13.67
C ASP A 11 -6.02 22.05 -13.14
N VAL A 12 -6.43 22.84 -12.15
CA VAL A 12 -5.58 23.91 -11.57
C VAL A 12 -4.62 23.42 -10.47
N GLN A 13 -4.70 22.15 -10.07
CA GLN A 13 -3.75 21.49 -9.15
C GLN A 13 -3.42 22.27 -7.87
N LEU A 14 -4.46 22.81 -7.19
CA LEU A 14 -4.28 23.62 -5.97
C LEU A 14 -3.46 22.87 -4.90
N LEU A 15 -2.49 23.58 -4.30
CA LEU A 15 -1.64 23.01 -3.25
C LEU A 15 -2.46 22.54 -2.03
N THR A 16 -3.45 23.32 -1.62
CA THR A 16 -4.30 23.05 -0.45
C THR A 16 -5.29 21.91 -0.65
N ASN A 17 -5.46 21.42 -1.88
CA ASN A 17 -6.29 20.25 -2.16
C ASN A 17 -5.50 18.94 -2.10
N LYS A 18 -4.17 19.00 -2.03
CA LYS A 18 -3.35 17.80 -1.89
C LYS A 18 -3.61 17.18 -0.51
N PRO A 19 -3.77 15.87 -0.41
CA PRO A 19 -3.95 15.21 0.88
C PRO A 19 -2.68 15.38 1.73
N VAL A 20 -2.85 15.56 3.03
CA VAL A 20 -1.77 15.89 3.97
C VAL A 20 -1.61 14.76 4.99
N LEU A 21 -0.37 14.40 5.26
CA LEU A 21 0.05 13.50 6.33
C LEU A 21 1.01 14.24 7.25
N TYR A 22 0.67 14.37 8.52
CA TYR A 22 1.52 14.97 9.53
C TYR A 22 2.53 13.96 10.06
N VAL A 23 3.82 14.25 9.90
CA VAL A 23 4.90 13.40 10.41
C VAL A 23 5.49 14.07 11.66
N CYS A 24 5.16 13.52 12.82
CA CYS A 24 5.64 14.00 14.11
C CYS A 24 6.96 13.30 14.45
N ASN A 25 8.06 14.04 14.27
CA ASN A 25 9.36 13.60 14.73
C ASN A 25 9.49 13.83 16.25
N VAL A 26 9.75 12.78 17.01
CA VAL A 26 9.85 12.82 18.47
C VAL A 26 11.15 12.21 18.98
N ASP A 27 11.45 12.43 20.26
CA ASP A 27 12.53 11.73 20.96
C ASP A 27 12.17 10.25 21.25
N GLU A 28 13.18 9.45 21.57
CA GLU A 28 13.06 8.02 21.84
C GLU A 28 12.00 7.66 22.90
N ASN A 29 11.95 8.42 24.00
CA ASN A 29 11.02 8.14 25.09
C ASN A 29 9.56 8.40 24.70
N SER A 30 9.36 9.31 23.74
CA SER A 30 8.06 9.72 23.24
C SER A 30 7.50 8.79 22.15
N ILE A 31 8.26 7.82 21.63
CA ILE A 31 7.78 6.96 20.52
C ILE A 31 6.60 6.09 20.93
N LYS A 32 6.64 5.52 22.15
CA LYS A 32 5.60 4.59 22.63
C LYS A 32 4.40 5.32 23.22
N ASN A 33 4.68 6.27 24.10
CA ASN A 33 3.66 6.88 24.95
C ASN A 33 3.25 8.28 24.46
N GLY A 34 3.91 8.78 23.43
CA GLY A 34 3.74 10.14 22.96
C GLY A 34 4.24 11.19 23.94
N ASN A 35 3.92 12.45 23.63
CA ASN A 35 4.13 13.60 24.48
C ASN A 35 2.94 14.56 24.36
N GLU A 36 2.94 15.63 25.15
CA GLU A 36 1.84 16.61 25.17
C GLU A 36 1.58 17.32 23.82
N TRP A 37 2.56 17.30 22.91
CA TRP A 37 2.45 17.93 21.60
C TRP A 37 1.71 17.04 20.60
N ILE A 38 1.88 15.72 20.68
CA ILE A 38 1.22 14.77 19.78
C ILE A 38 -0.30 14.92 19.88
N ALA A 39 -0.86 14.97 21.09
CA ALA A 39 -2.30 15.13 21.29
C ALA A 39 -2.84 16.44 20.65
N LYS A 40 -2.07 17.54 20.72
CA LYS A 40 -2.43 18.82 20.07
C LYS A 40 -2.38 18.72 18.54
N ILE A 41 -1.39 18.03 18.00
CA ILE A 41 -1.24 17.83 16.55
C ILE A 41 -2.35 16.91 16.02
N GLU A 42 -2.71 15.85 16.76
CA GLU A 42 -3.82 14.97 16.41
C GLU A 42 -5.15 15.72 16.37
N GLU A 43 -5.42 16.60 17.34
CA GLU A 43 -6.62 17.44 17.34
C GLU A 43 -6.65 18.39 16.13
N MET A 44 -5.50 18.97 15.77
CA MET A 44 -5.37 19.85 14.60
C MET A 44 -5.58 19.07 13.29
N ALA A 45 -4.90 17.93 13.13
CA ALA A 45 -4.98 17.08 11.95
C ALA A 45 -6.41 16.57 11.73
N GLN A 46 -7.12 16.23 12.80
CA GLN A 46 -8.52 15.80 12.71
C GLN A 46 -9.43 16.89 12.12
N LYS A 47 -9.21 18.17 12.46
CA LYS A 47 -9.98 19.30 11.90
C LYS A 47 -9.74 19.45 10.40
N GLU A 48 -8.56 19.08 9.92
CA GLU A 48 -8.17 19.12 8.51
C GLU A 48 -8.45 17.81 7.76
N LYS A 49 -8.94 16.77 8.46
CA LYS A 49 -9.08 15.40 7.94
C LYS A 49 -7.75 14.82 7.43
N ALA A 50 -6.66 15.21 8.08
CA ALA A 50 -5.33 14.70 7.83
C ALA A 50 -4.99 13.59 8.83
N GLU A 51 -4.10 12.70 8.43
CA GLU A 51 -3.58 11.65 9.31
C GLU A 51 -2.30 12.10 10.00
N VAL A 52 -1.94 11.40 11.08
CA VAL A 52 -0.69 11.62 11.83
C VAL A 52 0.11 10.33 11.89
N VAL A 53 1.44 10.44 11.74
CA VAL A 53 2.42 9.38 12.01
C VAL A 53 3.45 9.93 12.97
N VAL A 54 3.74 9.16 14.02
CA VAL A 54 4.80 9.45 14.99
C VAL A 54 6.00 8.54 14.69
N LEU A 55 7.19 9.14 14.62
CA LEU A 55 8.46 8.42 14.48
C LEU A 55 9.57 9.19 15.17
N ALA A 56 10.69 8.53 15.48
CA ALA A 56 11.91 9.22 15.92
C ALA A 56 12.97 9.11 14.85
N ALA A 57 13.22 10.21 14.14
CA ALA A 57 14.07 10.22 12.96
C ALA A 57 15.51 9.75 13.25
N GLN A 58 16.03 10.00 14.47
CA GLN A 58 17.34 9.50 14.88
C GLN A 58 17.35 7.98 14.97
N ILE A 59 16.34 7.38 15.61
CA ILE A 59 16.22 5.91 15.71
C ILE A 59 16.07 5.29 14.33
N GLU A 60 15.29 5.90 13.43
CA GLU A 60 15.17 5.40 12.06
C GLU A 60 16.51 5.46 11.31
N ALA A 61 17.35 6.46 11.57
CA ALA A 61 18.70 6.52 11.01
C ALA A 61 19.57 5.40 11.56
N ASP A 62 19.57 5.20 12.89
CA ASP A 62 20.35 4.15 13.55
C ASP A 62 19.94 2.74 13.05
N ILE A 63 18.63 2.48 12.88
CA ILE A 63 18.13 1.22 12.30
C ILE A 63 18.66 0.99 10.88
N ASN A 64 18.78 2.05 10.07
CA ASN A 64 19.26 1.95 8.69
C ASN A 64 20.77 1.66 8.59
N GLU A 65 21.54 1.97 9.64
CA GLU A 65 22.97 1.66 9.70
C GLU A 65 23.25 0.20 10.11
N LEU A 66 22.25 -0.53 10.62
CA LEU A 66 22.39 -1.94 10.96
C LEU A 66 22.41 -2.80 9.68
N ASP A 67 23.43 -3.64 9.54
CA ASP A 67 23.70 -4.41 8.33
C ASP A 67 22.83 -5.67 8.21
N THR A 68 22.55 -6.32 9.34
CA THR A 68 21.84 -7.60 9.35
C THR A 68 20.38 -7.46 9.78
N PHE A 69 19.55 -8.39 9.31
CA PHE A 69 18.16 -8.48 9.73
C PHE A 69 18.05 -8.80 11.22
N GLU A 70 18.88 -9.72 11.71
CA GLU A 70 18.90 -10.11 13.12
C GLU A 70 19.24 -8.93 14.05
N GLU A 71 20.23 -8.09 13.71
CA GLU A 71 20.57 -6.90 14.51
C GLU A 71 19.42 -5.90 14.57
N ARG A 72 18.73 -5.68 13.44
CA ARG A 72 17.56 -4.79 13.38
C ARG A 72 16.44 -5.29 14.28
N GLU A 73 16.14 -6.60 14.24
CA GLU A 73 15.09 -7.18 15.08
C GLU A 73 15.43 -7.04 16.57
N ILE A 74 16.67 -7.33 16.97
CA ILE A 74 17.11 -7.16 18.38
C ILE A 74 16.97 -5.70 18.82
N PHE A 75 17.42 -4.76 17.99
CA PHE A 75 17.32 -3.32 18.30
C PHE A 75 15.87 -2.85 18.43
N LEU A 76 14.98 -3.30 17.53
CA LEU A 76 13.55 -3.02 17.61
C LEU A 76 12.93 -3.62 18.88
N GLU A 77 13.28 -4.85 19.25
CA GLU A 77 12.80 -5.51 20.46
C GLU A 77 13.23 -4.77 21.74
N GLU A 78 14.49 -4.31 21.81
CA GLU A 78 14.99 -3.50 22.94
C GLU A 78 14.21 -2.18 23.08
N LEU A 79 13.89 -1.55 21.95
CA LEU A 79 13.03 -0.39 21.89
C LEU A 79 11.55 -0.74 22.03
N GLY A 80 11.18 -2.02 22.15
CA GLY A 80 9.81 -2.56 22.17
C GLY A 80 8.93 -2.09 21.02
N LEU A 81 9.52 -2.04 19.83
CA LEU A 81 8.87 -1.78 18.55
C LEU A 81 8.76 -3.10 17.80
N THR A 82 7.66 -3.30 17.08
CA THR A 82 7.47 -4.48 16.22
C THR A 82 7.92 -4.25 14.78
N GLU A 83 8.20 -2.99 14.42
CA GLU A 83 8.67 -2.58 13.10
C GLU A 83 9.25 -1.16 13.15
N PRO A 84 10.08 -0.77 12.16
CA PRO A 84 10.53 0.61 11.99
C PRO A 84 9.37 1.59 11.74
N GLY A 85 9.46 2.81 12.25
CA GLY A 85 8.49 3.87 12.03
C GLY A 85 8.39 4.29 10.57
N VAL A 86 9.50 4.21 9.81
CA VAL A 86 9.50 4.45 8.36
C VAL A 86 8.55 3.50 7.62
N ASN A 87 8.42 2.23 8.04
CA ASN A 87 7.48 1.29 7.39
C ASN A 87 6.02 1.73 7.58
N ARG A 88 5.69 2.26 8.76
CA ARG A 88 4.36 2.85 9.02
C ARG A 88 4.14 4.10 8.16
N LEU A 89 5.15 4.97 8.07
CA LEU A 89 5.11 6.17 7.21
C LEU A 89 4.86 5.81 5.73
N ILE A 90 5.60 4.83 5.20
CA ILE A 90 5.46 4.39 3.81
C ILE A 90 4.04 3.90 3.53
N ARG A 91 3.49 3.01 4.38
CA ARG A 91 2.12 2.50 4.22
C ARG A 91 1.07 3.61 4.28
N LYS A 92 1.19 4.50 5.27
CA LYS A 92 0.30 5.68 5.39
C LYS A 92 0.36 6.58 4.15
N ALA A 93 1.55 6.86 3.63
CA ALA A 93 1.71 7.67 2.43
C ALA A 93 1.13 6.98 1.19
N TYR A 94 1.28 5.65 1.09
CA TYR A 94 0.71 4.84 0.02
C TYR A 94 -0.83 4.88 0.03
N ASP A 95 -1.43 4.74 1.21
CA ASP A 95 -2.87 4.87 1.42
C ASP A 95 -3.38 6.30 1.15
N LEU A 96 -2.61 7.32 1.57
CA LEU A 96 -2.91 8.74 1.33
C LEU A 96 -3.01 9.06 -0.17
N LEU A 97 -2.16 8.41 -0.97
CA LEU A 97 -2.16 8.51 -2.44
C LEU A 97 -3.23 7.63 -3.10
N LYS A 98 -4.05 6.92 -2.31
CA LYS A 98 -5.09 5.98 -2.76
C LYS A 98 -4.51 4.90 -3.67
N LEU A 99 -3.35 4.38 -3.29
CA LEU A 99 -2.70 3.28 -3.98
C LEU A 99 -3.06 1.95 -3.29
N GLN A 100 -2.93 0.86 -4.03
CA GLN A 100 -3.05 -0.50 -3.53
C GLN A 100 -2.11 -1.41 -4.33
N THR A 101 -1.81 -2.59 -3.77
CA THR A 101 -0.87 -3.55 -4.35
C THR A 101 -1.60 -4.77 -4.87
N TYR A 102 -1.22 -5.26 -6.05
CA TYR A 102 -1.50 -6.64 -6.45
C TYR A 102 -0.19 -7.38 -6.74
N PHE A 103 -0.23 -8.70 -6.81
CA PHE A 103 0.94 -9.54 -7.01
C PHE A 103 0.86 -10.33 -8.30
N THR A 104 2.01 -10.50 -8.95
CA THR A 104 2.25 -11.62 -9.88
C THR A 104 3.20 -12.59 -9.19
N ALA A 105 2.85 -13.87 -9.14
CA ALA A 105 3.67 -14.90 -8.52
C ALA A 105 3.91 -16.05 -9.50
N GLY A 106 5.18 -16.34 -9.79
CA GLY A 106 5.59 -17.46 -10.62
C GLY A 106 6.94 -18.02 -10.19
N VAL A 107 7.40 -19.09 -10.85
CA VAL A 107 8.64 -19.81 -10.46
C VAL A 107 9.87 -18.90 -10.50
N LYS A 108 9.92 -17.94 -11.43
CA LYS A 108 11.07 -17.05 -11.62
C LYS A 108 11.01 -15.78 -10.78
N GLU A 109 9.81 -15.28 -10.51
CA GLU A 109 9.63 -13.95 -9.93
C GLU A 109 8.33 -13.90 -9.13
N VAL A 110 8.41 -13.22 -7.98
CA VAL A 110 7.26 -12.70 -7.25
C VAL A 110 7.41 -11.19 -7.21
N ARG A 111 6.38 -10.48 -7.66
CA ARG A 111 6.43 -9.02 -7.78
C ARG A 111 5.16 -8.36 -7.30
N ALA A 112 5.33 -7.29 -6.53
CA ALA A 112 4.31 -6.34 -6.15
C ALA A 112 4.15 -5.26 -7.23
N TRP A 113 2.91 -4.98 -7.61
CA TRP A 113 2.55 -3.96 -8.59
C TRP A 113 1.66 -2.91 -7.94
N THR A 114 2.04 -1.64 -8.10
CA THR A 114 1.28 -0.50 -7.58
C THR A 114 0.23 -0.06 -8.58
N ILE A 115 -1.02 0.04 -8.12
CA ILE A 115 -2.17 0.55 -8.89
C ILE A 115 -2.97 1.53 -8.02
N GLY A 116 -3.83 2.34 -8.66
CA GLY A 116 -4.82 3.11 -7.90
C GLY A 116 -5.93 2.21 -7.35
N GLN A 117 -6.48 2.59 -6.19
CA GLN A 117 -7.67 1.97 -5.64
C GLN A 117 -8.85 2.10 -6.61
N GLY A 118 -9.61 1.02 -6.78
CA GLY A 118 -10.76 0.97 -7.68
C GLY A 118 -10.41 0.74 -9.16
N TRP A 119 -9.15 0.50 -9.50
CA TRP A 119 -8.77 0.16 -10.88
C TRP A 119 -9.33 -1.20 -11.31
N THR A 120 -9.71 -1.31 -12.58
CA THR A 120 -10.16 -2.54 -13.20
C THR A 120 -8.99 -3.47 -13.56
N ALA A 121 -9.26 -4.76 -13.78
CA ALA A 121 -8.25 -5.72 -14.19
C ALA A 121 -7.47 -5.32 -15.47
N PRO A 122 -8.09 -4.79 -16.53
CA PRO A 122 -7.36 -4.27 -17.69
C PRO A 122 -6.40 -3.13 -17.36
N GLN A 123 -6.83 -2.16 -16.54
CA GLN A 123 -5.97 -1.03 -16.12
C GLN A 123 -4.78 -1.53 -15.30
N ALA A 124 -5.00 -2.48 -14.40
CA ALA A 124 -3.95 -3.10 -13.61
C ALA A 124 -2.94 -3.89 -14.49
N ALA A 125 -3.42 -4.59 -15.52
CA ALA A 125 -2.58 -5.28 -16.50
C ALA A 125 -1.74 -4.27 -17.32
N GLY A 126 -2.29 -3.09 -17.61
CA GLY A 126 -1.62 -2.00 -18.31
C GLY A 126 -0.33 -1.51 -17.63
N VAL A 127 -0.24 -1.65 -16.29
CA VAL A 127 0.98 -1.31 -15.53
C VAL A 127 2.15 -2.24 -15.86
N ILE A 128 1.86 -3.50 -16.23
CA ILE A 128 2.89 -4.44 -16.70
C ILE A 128 3.34 -4.05 -18.11
N HIS A 129 2.36 -3.84 -18.99
CA HIS A 129 2.60 -3.38 -20.36
C HIS A 129 1.32 -2.79 -20.96
N THR A 130 1.43 -1.67 -21.69
CA THR A 130 0.26 -0.97 -22.26
C THR A 130 -0.54 -1.82 -23.26
N ASP A 131 0.10 -2.77 -23.95
CA ASP A 131 -0.60 -3.70 -24.83
C ASP A 131 -1.49 -4.70 -24.08
N PHE A 132 -1.20 -5.02 -22.81
CA PHE A 132 -2.04 -5.96 -22.05
C PHE A 132 -3.40 -5.36 -21.74
N GLU A 133 -3.48 -4.05 -21.52
CA GLU A 133 -4.74 -3.35 -21.29
C GLU A 133 -5.63 -3.43 -22.54
N LYS A 134 -5.07 -3.18 -23.73
CA LYS A 134 -5.79 -3.25 -25.01
C LYS A 134 -6.17 -4.67 -25.39
N GLY A 135 -5.23 -5.61 -25.22
CA GLY A 135 -5.36 -7.03 -25.54
C GLY A 135 -6.04 -7.86 -24.46
N PHE A 136 -6.49 -7.25 -23.36
CA PHE A 136 -7.02 -7.96 -22.19
C PHE A 136 -8.18 -8.89 -22.57
N ILE A 137 -8.05 -10.16 -22.19
CA ILE A 137 -9.10 -11.18 -22.32
C ILE A 137 -9.78 -11.41 -20.97
N ARG A 138 -8.99 -11.77 -19.95
CA ARG A 138 -9.43 -12.11 -18.59
C ARG A 138 -8.26 -12.14 -17.62
N ALA A 139 -8.54 -12.13 -16.33
CA ALA A 139 -7.55 -12.37 -15.27
C ALA A 139 -7.90 -13.64 -14.48
N GLU A 140 -6.91 -14.48 -14.20
CA GLU A 140 -7.00 -15.49 -13.16
C GLU A 140 -6.61 -14.82 -11.84
N VAL A 141 -7.48 -14.87 -10.84
CA VAL A 141 -7.33 -14.13 -9.57
C VAL A 141 -7.43 -15.07 -8.39
N ILE A 142 -6.47 -14.95 -7.48
CA ILE A 142 -6.44 -15.63 -6.18
C ILE A 142 -6.35 -14.56 -5.10
N LYS A 143 -7.19 -14.65 -4.06
CA LYS A 143 -7.08 -13.76 -2.91
C LYS A 143 -5.84 -14.10 -2.08
N TYR A 144 -5.13 -13.08 -1.61
CA TYR A 144 -3.94 -13.27 -0.76
C TYR A 144 -4.19 -14.26 0.38
N ASN A 145 -5.28 -14.06 1.13
CA ASN A 145 -5.63 -14.90 2.28
C ASN A 145 -5.92 -16.36 1.88
N ASP A 146 -6.52 -16.59 0.72
CA ASP A 146 -6.72 -17.95 0.20
C ASP A 146 -5.37 -18.58 -0.14
N TYR A 147 -4.48 -17.86 -0.83
CA TYR A 147 -3.15 -18.38 -1.16
C TYR A 147 -2.34 -18.73 0.08
N VAL A 148 -2.30 -17.86 1.09
CA VAL A 148 -1.61 -18.13 2.36
C VAL A 148 -2.22 -19.34 3.08
N SER A 149 -3.54 -19.47 3.09
CA SER A 149 -4.24 -20.57 3.79
C SER A 149 -4.01 -21.93 3.12
N TYR A 150 -4.00 -21.99 1.79
CA TYR A 150 -3.82 -23.24 1.04
C TYR A 150 -2.35 -23.54 0.72
N GLY A 151 -1.48 -22.53 0.71
CA GLY A 151 -0.02 -22.62 0.57
C GLY A 151 0.49 -22.78 -0.87
N THR A 152 -0.32 -23.29 -1.80
CA THR A 152 0.06 -23.39 -3.22
C THR A 152 -1.10 -23.08 -4.16
N GLU A 153 -0.79 -22.56 -5.35
CA GLU A 153 -1.78 -22.29 -6.41
C GLU A 153 -2.61 -23.54 -6.77
N ALA A 154 -1.97 -24.72 -6.82
CA ALA A 154 -2.66 -25.98 -7.09
C ALA A 154 -3.75 -26.27 -6.05
N LYS A 155 -3.43 -26.10 -4.75
CA LYS A 155 -4.39 -26.33 -3.66
C LYS A 155 -5.51 -25.30 -3.64
N VAL A 156 -5.21 -24.03 -3.94
CA VAL A 156 -6.23 -22.98 -4.12
C VAL A 156 -7.20 -23.36 -5.23
N LYS A 157 -6.68 -23.86 -6.37
CA LYS A 157 -7.49 -24.29 -7.51
C LYS A 157 -8.35 -25.52 -7.19
N GLU A 158 -7.78 -26.52 -6.52
CA GLU A 158 -8.52 -27.70 -6.03
C GLU A 158 -9.65 -27.31 -5.06
N ALA A 159 -9.43 -26.28 -4.24
CA ALA A 159 -10.43 -25.72 -3.34
C ALA A 159 -11.47 -24.81 -4.03
N GLY A 160 -11.36 -24.59 -5.35
CA GLY A 160 -12.28 -23.74 -6.11
C GLY A 160 -12.15 -22.25 -5.80
N LYS A 161 -10.99 -21.80 -5.31
CA LYS A 161 -10.73 -20.40 -4.90
C LYS A 161 -10.01 -19.56 -5.94
N LEU A 162 -9.63 -20.16 -7.08
CA LEU A 162 -9.16 -19.43 -8.25
C LEU A 162 -10.36 -18.94 -9.04
N SER A 163 -10.49 -17.62 -9.16
CA SER A 163 -11.57 -16.97 -9.92
C SER A 163 -11.05 -16.54 -11.30
N VAL A 164 -11.95 -16.55 -12.29
CA VAL A 164 -11.64 -16.06 -13.64
C VAL A 164 -12.49 -14.83 -13.89
N GLU A 165 -11.81 -13.69 -13.93
CA GLU A 165 -12.43 -12.38 -13.86
C GLU A 165 -12.35 -11.63 -15.19
N GLY A 166 -13.42 -10.89 -15.48
CA GLY A 166 -13.59 -10.12 -16.72
C GLY A 166 -13.06 -8.68 -16.63
N LYS A 167 -13.41 -7.87 -17.63
CA LYS A 167 -12.95 -6.47 -17.76
C LYS A 167 -13.48 -5.55 -16.65
N GLU A 168 -14.65 -5.85 -16.11
CA GLU A 168 -15.31 -5.04 -15.06
C GLU A 168 -14.82 -5.39 -13.64
N TYR A 169 -13.95 -6.38 -13.50
CA TYR A 169 -13.45 -6.77 -12.19
C TYR A 169 -12.58 -5.67 -11.59
N ILE A 170 -12.95 -5.22 -10.40
CA ILE A 170 -12.19 -4.25 -9.61
C ILE A 170 -11.14 -5.01 -8.82
N VAL A 171 -9.87 -4.73 -9.11
CA VAL A 171 -8.75 -5.36 -8.40
C VAL A 171 -8.81 -5.03 -6.92
N GLN A 172 -8.64 -6.03 -6.08
CA GLN A 172 -8.59 -5.87 -4.63
C GLN A 172 -7.14 -5.90 -4.16
N ASP A 173 -6.86 -5.19 -3.06
CA ASP A 173 -5.53 -5.20 -2.46
C ASP A 173 -5.09 -6.63 -2.10
N GLY A 174 -3.85 -6.95 -2.46
CA GLY A 174 -3.25 -8.27 -2.28
C GLY A 174 -3.66 -9.33 -3.30
N ASP A 175 -4.51 -9.04 -4.28
CA ASP A 175 -4.87 -10.02 -5.32
C ASP A 175 -3.61 -10.58 -5.99
N ILE A 176 -3.52 -11.90 -6.11
CA ILE A 176 -2.50 -12.59 -6.89
C ILE A 176 -3.10 -12.88 -8.26
N MET A 177 -2.55 -12.26 -9.30
CA MET A 177 -3.17 -12.18 -10.61
C MET A 177 -2.27 -12.76 -11.71
N HIS A 178 -2.91 -13.43 -12.66
CA HIS A 178 -2.32 -13.81 -13.94
C HIS A 178 -3.22 -13.32 -15.07
N PHE A 179 -2.72 -12.37 -15.87
CA PHE A 179 -3.47 -11.80 -16.98
C PHE A 179 -3.34 -12.64 -18.26
N ARG A 180 -4.46 -12.90 -18.92
CA ARG A 180 -4.52 -13.47 -20.27
C ARG A 180 -4.85 -12.35 -21.25
N PHE A 181 -4.04 -12.22 -22.29
CA PHE A 181 -4.20 -11.21 -23.33
C PHE A 181 -3.93 -11.83 -24.70
N ASN A 182 -4.49 -11.22 -25.74
CA ASN A 182 -4.13 -11.52 -27.11
C ASN A 182 -3.08 -10.51 -27.59
N VAL A 183 -2.07 -10.99 -28.32
CA VAL A 183 -1.06 -10.17 -28.99
C VAL A 183 -1.38 -10.10 -30.48
#